data_AF-A0A832Z8N5-F1
#
_entry.id   AF-A0A832Z8N5-F1
#
_cell.length_a   1.000
_cell.length_b   1.000
_cell.length_c   1.000
_cell.angle_alpha   90.00
_cell.angle_beta   90.00
_cell.angle_gamma   90.00
#
_symmetry.space_group_name_H-M   'P 1'
#
loop_
_entity.id
_entity.type
_entity.pdbx_description
1 polymer ?
#
loop_
_entity_poly.entity_id
_entity_poly.type
_entity_poly.pdbx_seq_one_letter_code
_entity_poly.pdbx_strand_id
1 'polypeptide(L)'
;MAGGQEPQNTNVQTILAAIKNLLPGLEDEDVLNLELLVQQSHDPVVLATLIAALIEERRKTNAILREIRDALKEIRAHASRSVPAEEAGLSEADEQILALIRERGAVTAKDVKDALGYKGLNAASARLNALYKQGLLRKVRRGRTVYFTLAP
;
A
#
# COMPACT_ATOMS: atom_id res chain seq x y z
N MET A 1 -11.72 46.30 -48.00
CA MET A 1 -11.27 44.90 -48.04
C MET A 1 -10.96 44.48 -46.62
N ALA A 2 -11.91 43.85 -45.94
CA ALA A 2 -11.70 43.28 -44.60
C ALA A 2 -11.53 41.78 -44.79
N GLY A 3 -10.30 41.29 -44.65
CA GLY A 3 -9.99 39.88 -44.73
C GLY A 3 -10.59 39.14 -43.54
N GLY A 4 -11.45 38.16 -43.82
CA GLY A 4 -11.95 37.23 -42.83
C GLY A 4 -10.91 36.14 -42.53
N GLN A 5 -10.42 36.12 -41.30
CA GLN A 5 -9.83 34.98 -40.61
C GLN A 5 -10.55 34.91 -39.25
N GLU A 6 -10.84 33.81 -38.57
CA GLU A 6 -10.64 32.37 -38.74
C GLU A 6 -11.53 31.76 -37.63
N PRO A 7 -12.65 31.07 -37.89
CA PRO A 7 -13.51 30.54 -36.82
C PRO A 7 -13.08 29.15 -36.29
N GLN A 8 -12.06 28.50 -36.86
CA GLN A 8 -11.71 27.11 -36.48
C GLN A 8 -10.80 27.01 -35.24
N ASN A 9 -10.01 28.04 -34.92
CA ASN A 9 -9.00 27.97 -33.86
C ASN A 9 -9.63 27.98 -32.44
N THR A 10 -10.75 28.68 -32.26
CA THR A 10 -11.41 28.85 -30.95
C THR A 10 -11.99 27.54 -30.40
N ASN A 11 -12.42 26.63 -31.27
CA ASN A 11 -13.04 25.37 -30.85
C ASN A 11 -12.01 24.37 -30.30
N VAL A 12 -10.86 24.22 -30.99
CA VAL A 12 -9.77 23.32 -30.58
C VAL A 12 -9.19 23.77 -29.23
N GLN A 13 -8.96 25.07 -29.05
CA GLN A 13 -8.45 25.62 -27.78
C GLN A 13 -9.42 25.39 -26.61
N THR A 14 -10.74 25.46 -26.86
CA THR A 14 -11.76 25.17 -25.85
C THR A 14 -11.75 23.68 -25.45
N ILE A 15 -11.60 22.78 -26.43
CA ILE A 15 -11.50 21.33 -26.20
C ILE A 15 -10.22 20.99 -25.42
N LEU A 16 -9.08 21.57 -25.79
CA LEU A 16 -7.80 21.34 -25.10
C LEU A 16 -7.84 21.85 -23.66
N ALA A 17 -8.46 23.00 -23.41
CA ALA A 17 -8.66 23.52 -22.06
C ALA A 17 -9.53 22.58 -21.21
N ALA A 18 -10.59 22.00 -21.79
CA ALA A 18 -11.40 21.00 -21.11
C ALA A 18 -10.61 19.71 -20.81
N ILE A 19 -9.77 19.25 -21.74
CA ILE A 19 -8.92 18.06 -21.56
C ILE A 19 -7.89 18.29 -20.44
N LYS A 20 -7.23 19.45 -20.39
CA LYS A 20 -6.29 19.81 -19.31
C LYS A 20 -6.96 19.80 -17.94
N ASN A 21 -8.20 20.28 -17.84
CA ASN A 21 -8.96 20.25 -16.59
C ASN A 21 -9.33 18.83 -16.16
N LEU A 22 -9.58 17.92 -17.10
CA LEU A 22 -9.88 16.51 -16.82
C LEU A 22 -8.62 15.69 -16.48
N LEU A 23 -7.46 16.09 -16.99
CA LEU A 23 -6.19 15.40 -16.85
C LEU A 23 -5.10 16.36 -16.36
N PRO A 24 -5.09 16.72 -15.06
CA PRO A 24 -4.21 17.76 -14.49
C PRO A 24 -2.72 17.41 -14.44
N GLY A 25 -2.29 16.30 -15.06
CA GLY A 25 -0.90 15.84 -15.10
C GLY A 25 -0.33 15.65 -16.51
N LEU A 26 -1.01 16.17 -17.53
CA LEU A 26 -0.50 16.18 -18.91
C LEU A 26 0.73 17.09 -19.02
N GLU A 27 1.81 16.58 -19.60
CA GLU A 27 2.98 17.37 -19.91
C GLU A 27 2.74 18.22 -21.17
N ASP A 28 3.51 19.29 -21.38
CA ASP A 28 3.31 20.19 -22.53
C ASP A 28 3.48 19.49 -23.89
N GLU A 29 4.31 18.44 -23.94
CA GLU A 29 4.48 17.59 -25.12
C GLU A 29 3.23 16.77 -25.44
N ASP A 30 2.53 16.26 -24.41
CA ASP A 30 1.28 15.53 -24.58
C ASP A 30 0.17 16.44 -25.13
N VAL A 31 0.16 17.70 -24.70
CA VAL A 31 -0.83 18.71 -25.14
C VAL A 31 -0.67 19.02 -26.62
N LEU A 32 0.57 19.15 -27.11
CA LEU A 32 0.85 19.36 -28.53
C LEU A 32 0.39 18.17 -29.39
N ASN A 33 0.65 16.95 -28.91
CA ASN A 33 0.19 15.73 -29.59
C ASN A 33 -1.34 15.64 -29.61
N LEU A 34 -2.01 16.07 -28.53
CA LEU A 34 -3.47 16.11 -28.45
C LEU A 34 -4.09 17.14 -29.40
N GLU A 35 -3.45 18.29 -29.64
CA GLU A 35 -3.93 19.30 -30.59
C GLU A 35 -4.01 18.72 -32.01
N LEU A 36 -2.94 18.03 -32.45
CA LEU A 36 -2.90 17.36 -33.75
C LEU A 36 -3.97 16.27 -33.86
N LEU A 37 -4.17 15.47 -32.80
CA LEU A 37 -5.18 14.42 -32.76
C LEU A 37 -6.62 14.97 -32.76
N VAL A 38 -6.88 16.09 -32.09
CA VAL A 38 -8.19 16.76 -32.10
C VAL A 38 -8.50 17.28 -33.50
N GLN A 39 -7.52 17.85 -34.20
CA GLN A 39 -7.68 18.30 -35.60
C GLN A 39 -7.98 17.13 -36.56
N GLN A 40 -7.42 15.95 -36.29
CA GLN A 40 -7.62 14.73 -37.09
C GLN A 40 -8.79 13.85 -36.61
N SER A 41 -9.49 14.24 -35.54
CA SER A 41 -10.52 13.43 -34.89
C SER A 41 -11.76 13.15 -35.77
N HIS A 42 -11.92 13.89 -36.86
CA HIS A 42 -12.98 13.65 -37.85
C HIS A 42 -12.70 12.48 -38.78
N ASP A 43 -11.45 11.99 -38.83
CA ASP A 43 -11.09 10.82 -39.63
C ASP A 43 -11.45 9.52 -38.87
N PRO A 44 -12.38 8.70 -39.38
CA PRO A 44 -12.75 7.44 -38.75
C PRO A 44 -11.59 6.44 -38.64
N VAL A 45 -10.58 6.53 -39.51
CA VAL A 45 -9.39 5.68 -39.45
C VAL A 45 -8.54 6.05 -38.23
N VAL A 46 -8.32 7.34 -38.01
CA VAL A 46 -7.57 7.83 -36.83
C VAL A 46 -8.28 7.43 -35.54
N LEU A 47 -9.60 7.61 -35.46
CA LEU A 47 -10.40 7.15 -34.32
C LEU A 47 -10.29 5.63 -34.10
N ALA A 48 -10.39 4.83 -35.16
CA ALA A 48 -10.27 3.38 -35.07
C ALA A 48 -8.88 2.96 -34.55
N THR A 49 -7.81 3.60 -35.03
CA THR A 49 -6.44 3.37 -34.55
C THR A 49 -6.27 3.75 -33.07
N LEU A 50 -6.82 4.88 -32.64
CA LEU A 50 -6.80 5.29 -31.23
C LEU A 50 -7.56 4.32 -30.33
N ILE A 51 -8.75 3.88 -30.75
CA ILE A 51 -9.53 2.88 -30.02
C ILE A 51 -8.75 1.56 -29.92
N ALA A 52 -8.11 1.12 -31.01
CA ALA A 52 -7.29 -0.09 -31.00
C ALA A 52 -6.11 0.03 -30.03
N ALA A 53 -5.40 1.16 -30.04
CA ALA A 53 -4.32 1.44 -29.09
C ALA A 53 -4.81 1.45 -27.64
N LEU A 54 -5.96 2.08 -27.35
CA LEU A 54 -6.56 2.10 -26.01
C LEU A 54 -6.97 0.70 -25.53
N ILE A 55 -7.51 -0.13 -26.42
CA ILE A 55 -7.85 -1.52 -26.09
C ILE A 55 -6.58 -2.29 -25.71
N GLU A 56 -5.49 -2.10 -26.46
CA GLU A 56 -4.22 -2.76 -26.20
C GLU A 56 -3.57 -2.30 -24.90
N GLU A 57 -3.53 -1.00 -24.64
CA GLU A 57 -3.05 -0.47 -23.36
C GLU A 57 -3.90 -0.98 -22.19
N ARG A 58 -5.23 -1.02 -22.33
CA ARG A 58 -6.11 -1.60 -21.30
C ARG A 58 -5.80 -3.08 -21.05
N ARG A 59 -5.46 -3.86 -22.09
CA ARG A 59 -5.05 -5.26 -21.92
C ARG A 59 -3.75 -5.37 -21.14
N LYS A 60 -2.75 -4.55 -21.47
CA LYS A 60 -1.46 -4.50 -20.76
C LYS A 60 -1.64 -4.09 -19.30
N THR A 61 -2.37 -3.01 -19.01
CA THR A 61 -2.67 -2.60 -17.63
C THR A 61 -3.36 -3.71 -16.85
N ASN A 62 -4.35 -4.37 -17.44
CA ASN A 62 -5.04 -5.49 -16.79
C ASN A 62 -4.12 -6.69 -16.53
N ALA A 63 -3.16 -6.98 -17.41
CA ALA A 63 -2.17 -8.02 -17.20
C ALA A 63 -1.27 -7.68 -15.99
N ILE A 64 -0.72 -6.47 -15.95
CA ILE A 64 0.09 -5.96 -14.83
C ILE A 64 -0.70 -6.03 -13.52
N LEU A 65 -1.97 -5.61 -13.52
CA LEU A 65 -2.81 -5.68 -12.31
C LEU A 65 -3.04 -7.12 -11.83
N ARG A 66 -3.14 -8.10 -12.73
CA ARG A 66 -3.23 -9.51 -12.34
C ARG A 66 -1.92 -9.98 -11.73
N GLU A 67 -0.79 -9.65 -12.34
CA GLU A 67 0.54 -9.99 -11.83
C GLU A 67 0.78 -9.41 -10.44
N ILE A 68 0.48 -8.12 -10.23
CA ILE A 68 0.58 -7.47 -8.91
C ILE A 68 -0.31 -8.17 -7.89
N ARG A 69 -1.56 -8.47 -8.25
CA ARG A 69 -2.50 -9.15 -7.36
C ARG A 69 -2.00 -10.55 -6.99
N ASP A 70 -1.43 -11.28 -7.94
CA ASP A 70 -0.95 -12.64 -7.71
C ASP A 70 0.34 -12.62 -6.87
N ALA A 71 1.27 -11.70 -7.12
CA ALA A 71 2.43 -11.44 -6.26
C ALA A 71 2.02 -11.05 -4.83
N LEU A 72 0.98 -10.21 -4.66
CA LEU A 72 0.45 -9.88 -3.34
C LEU A 72 -0.15 -11.08 -2.62
N LYS A 73 -0.79 -12.00 -3.34
CA LYS A 73 -1.29 -13.26 -2.76
C LYS A 73 -0.15 -14.14 -2.28
N GLU A 74 0.92 -14.26 -3.07
CA GLU A 74 2.11 -15.02 -2.67
C GLU A 74 2.78 -14.42 -1.44
N ILE A 75 3.03 -13.10 -1.44
CA ILE A 75 3.59 -12.40 -0.28
C ILE A 75 2.71 -12.59 0.95
N ARG A 76 1.38 -12.47 0.80
CA ARG A 76 0.45 -12.74 1.90
C ARG A 76 0.51 -14.19 2.37
N ALA A 77 0.58 -15.17 1.48
CA ALA A 77 0.68 -16.58 1.83
C ALA A 77 2.01 -16.90 2.54
N HIS A 78 3.09 -16.24 2.15
CA HIS A 78 4.38 -16.35 2.84
C HIS A 78 4.37 -15.65 4.21
N ALA A 79 3.72 -14.48 4.30
CA ALA A 79 3.54 -13.77 5.57
C ALA A 79 2.63 -14.54 6.54
N SER A 80 1.54 -15.15 6.07
CA SER A 80 0.65 -15.96 6.88
C SER A 80 1.22 -17.34 7.23
N ARG A 81 2.18 -17.88 6.47
CA ARG A 81 2.99 -19.04 6.94
C ARG A 81 3.90 -18.71 8.12
N SER A 82 4.14 -17.43 8.43
CA SER A 82 4.90 -17.01 9.62
C SER A 82 4.04 -16.68 10.85
N VAL A 83 2.72 -16.78 10.76
CA VAL A 83 1.82 -16.70 11.92
C VAL A 83 0.75 -17.78 11.78
N PRO A 84 0.84 -18.90 12.50
CA PRO A 84 -0.34 -19.72 12.70
C PRO A 84 -1.30 -18.85 13.52
N ALA A 85 -2.26 -18.24 12.83
CA ALA A 85 -3.54 -17.87 13.43
C ALA A 85 -4.30 -19.18 13.71
N GLU A 86 -3.77 -19.98 14.63
CA GLU A 86 -4.65 -20.84 15.40
C GLU A 86 -5.38 -19.90 16.36
N GLU A 87 -6.70 -20.00 16.37
CA GLU A 87 -7.57 -19.59 17.48
C GLU A 87 -7.29 -20.45 18.75
N ALA A 88 -6.03 -20.83 18.97
CA ALA A 88 -5.56 -21.29 20.27
C ALA A 88 -5.56 -20.05 21.16
N GLY A 89 -6.62 -19.91 21.96
CA GLY A 89 -6.73 -18.90 22.99
C GLY A 89 -5.39 -18.76 23.72
N LEU A 90 -4.98 -17.51 23.95
CA LEU A 90 -3.76 -17.22 24.66
C LEU A 90 -3.76 -17.97 25.98
N SER A 91 -2.60 -18.50 26.38
CA SER A 91 -2.52 -19.09 27.72
C SER A 91 -2.74 -17.98 28.76
N GLU A 92 -3.32 -18.32 29.92
CA GLU A 92 -3.61 -17.34 30.99
C GLU A 92 -2.37 -16.48 31.34
N ALA A 93 -1.20 -17.10 31.35
CA ALA A 93 0.06 -16.40 31.60
C ALA A 93 0.39 -15.36 30.50
N ASP A 94 0.09 -15.67 29.23
CA ASP A 94 0.31 -14.75 28.12
C ASP A 94 -0.68 -13.57 28.19
N GLU A 95 -1.94 -13.82 28.55
CA GLU A 95 -2.95 -12.77 28.77
C GLU A 95 -2.53 -11.82 29.90
N GLN A 96 -2.02 -12.36 31.00
CA GLN A 96 -1.49 -11.58 32.13
C GLN A 96 -0.27 -10.74 31.72
N ILE A 97 0.63 -11.27 30.88
CA ILE A 97 1.75 -10.49 30.32
C ILE A 97 1.23 -9.33 29.47
N LEU A 98 0.24 -9.56 28.61
CA LEU A 98 -0.36 -8.50 27.80
C LEU A 98 -1.05 -7.45 28.66
N ALA A 99 -1.76 -7.84 29.71
CA ALA A 99 -2.36 -6.93 30.67
C ALA A 99 -1.29 -6.06 31.38
N LEU A 100 -0.19 -6.66 31.82
CA LEU A 100 0.92 -5.96 32.43
C LEU A 100 1.56 -4.92 31.49
N ILE A 101 1.67 -5.25 30.19
CA ILE A 101 2.20 -4.34 29.18
C ILE A 101 1.20 -3.22 28.87
N ARG A 102 -0.12 -3.49 28.87
CA ARG A 102 -1.15 -2.46 28.73
C ARG A 102 -1.09 -1.45 29.87
N GLU A 103 -0.87 -1.91 31.10
CA GLU A 103 -0.78 -1.06 32.28
C GLU A 103 0.51 -0.22 32.31
N ARG A 104 1.66 -0.84 32.04
CA ARG A 104 2.99 -0.18 32.17
C ARG A 104 3.51 0.44 30.88
N GLY A 105 2.90 0.14 29.75
CA GLY A 105 3.34 0.52 28.41
C GLY A 105 4.51 -0.31 27.88
N ALA A 106 5.56 -0.54 28.70
CA ALA A 106 6.74 -1.30 28.34
C ALA A 106 7.23 -2.16 29.51
N VAL A 107 7.64 -3.41 29.23
CA VAL A 107 8.16 -4.33 30.25
C VAL A 107 9.43 -5.01 29.81
N THR A 108 10.26 -5.41 30.77
CA THR A 108 11.43 -6.26 30.57
C THR A 108 11.15 -7.69 31.03
N ALA A 109 12.03 -8.63 30.68
CA ALA A 109 11.94 -10.01 31.19
C ALA A 109 12.02 -10.09 32.73
N LYS A 110 12.67 -9.12 33.38
CA LYS A 110 12.75 -9.03 34.83
C LYS A 110 11.39 -8.63 35.42
N ASP A 111 10.74 -7.62 34.85
CA ASP A 111 9.42 -7.16 35.30
C ASP A 111 8.39 -8.29 35.21
N VAL A 112 8.41 -9.03 34.09
CA VAL A 112 7.52 -10.19 33.89
C VAL A 112 7.83 -11.31 34.88
N LYS A 113 9.10 -11.60 35.15
CA LYS A 113 9.49 -12.61 36.14
C LYS A 113 8.98 -12.25 37.54
N ASP A 114 9.18 -10.99 37.93
CA ASP A 114 8.84 -10.51 39.27
C ASP A 114 7.30 -10.39 39.46
N ALA A 115 6.56 -10.03 38.40
CA ALA A 115 5.09 -9.93 38.45
C ALA A 115 4.37 -11.29 38.40
N LEU A 116 4.85 -12.24 37.60
CA LEU A 116 4.21 -13.55 37.39
C LEU A 116 4.84 -14.70 38.19
N GLY A 117 5.86 -14.43 39.00
CA GLY A 117 6.49 -15.43 39.87
C GLY A 117 7.29 -16.51 39.13
N TYR A 118 7.81 -16.23 37.92
CA TYR A 118 8.59 -17.22 37.18
C TYR A 118 9.89 -17.59 37.92
N LYS A 119 10.22 -18.89 37.95
CA LYS A 119 11.43 -19.43 38.59
C LYS A 119 12.73 -18.81 38.05
N GLY A 120 12.76 -18.41 36.77
CA GLY A 120 13.96 -17.84 36.14
C GLY A 120 13.67 -16.86 35.01
N LEU A 121 14.64 -15.98 34.73
CA LEU A 121 14.59 -14.97 33.65
C LEU A 121 14.37 -15.59 32.26
N ASN A 122 14.92 -16.80 32.04
CA ASN A 122 14.81 -17.47 30.75
C ASN A 122 13.36 -17.85 30.41
N ALA A 123 12.54 -18.23 31.41
CA ALA A 123 11.13 -18.57 31.19
C ALA A 123 10.33 -17.34 30.75
N ALA A 124 10.47 -16.22 31.47
CA ALA A 124 9.85 -14.95 31.12
C ALA A 124 10.33 -14.45 29.74
N SER A 125 11.63 -14.52 29.46
CA SER A 125 12.17 -14.12 28.16
C SER A 125 11.70 -15.03 27.02
N ALA A 126 11.57 -16.34 27.25
CA ALA A 126 11.07 -17.27 26.24
C ALA A 126 9.60 -16.95 25.88
N ARG A 127 8.77 -16.69 26.90
CA ARG A 127 7.37 -16.26 26.72
C ARG A 127 7.24 -14.96 25.94
N LEU A 128 7.99 -13.92 26.34
CA LEU A 128 8.00 -12.65 25.62
C LEU A 128 8.47 -12.79 24.16
N ASN A 129 9.48 -13.63 23.91
CA ASN A 129 9.95 -13.90 22.55
C ASN A 129 8.91 -14.71 21.74
N ALA A 130 8.13 -15.59 22.37
CA ALA A 130 7.03 -16.29 21.71
C ALA A 130 5.93 -15.31 21.29
N LEU A 131 5.49 -14.42 22.19
CA LEU A 131 4.50 -13.37 21.89
C LEU A 131 4.99 -12.37 20.83
N TYR A 132 6.29 -12.07 20.81
CA TYR A 132 6.92 -11.30 19.74
C TYR A 132 6.87 -12.03 18.39
N LYS A 133 7.18 -13.33 18.36
CA LYS A 133 7.11 -14.15 17.14
C LYS A 133 5.68 -14.28 16.61
N GLN A 134 4.68 -14.25 17.50
CA GLN A 134 3.26 -14.22 17.16
C GLN A 134 2.78 -12.85 16.67
N GLY A 135 3.62 -11.81 16.70
CA GLY A 135 3.26 -10.46 16.25
C GLY A 135 2.44 -9.65 17.26
N LEU A 136 2.24 -10.15 18.49
CA LEU A 136 1.47 -9.44 19.52
C LEU A 136 2.29 -8.35 20.22
N LEU A 137 3.62 -8.51 20.23
CA LEU A 137 4.56 -7.58 20.85
C LEU A 137 5.61 -7.10 19.85
N ARG A 138 6.16 -5.92 20.12
CA ARG A 138 7.38 -5.40 19.48
C ARG A 138 8.51 -5.29 20.49
N LYS A 139 9.73 -5.53 20.01
CA LYS A 139 10.97 -5.53 20.81
C LYS A 139 11.76 -4.24 20.58
N VAL A 140 12.01 -3.49 21.64
CA VAL A 140 12.77 -2.23 21.61
C VAL A 140 14.01 -2.35 22.49
N ARG A 141 15.20 -2.20 21.91
CA ARG A 141 16.45 -2.21 22.68
C ARG A 141 16.81 -0.79 23.11
N ARG A 142 17.06 -0.60 24.41
CA ARG A 142 17.60 0.65 24.98
C ARG A 142 18.86 0.31 25.77
N GLY A 143 20.01 0.56 25.14
CA GLY A 143 21.32 0.18 25.68
C GLY A 143 21.51 -1.34 25.80
N ARG A 144 21.75 -1.81 27.03
CA ARG A 144 21.92 -3.25 27.33
C ARG A 144 20.59 -3.96 27.61
N THR A 145 19.51 -3.20 27.77
CA THR A 145 18.20 -3.74 28.17
C THR A 145 17.25 -3.81 26.98
N VAL A 146 16.43 -4.85 26.98
CA VAL A 146 15.38 -5.07 25.98
C VAL A 146 14.03 -4.85 26.64
N TYR A 147 13.21 -4.01 26.02
CA TYR A 147 11.84 -3.75 26.39
C TYR A 147 10.89 -4.37 25.37
N PHE A 148 9.75 -4.86 25.85
CA PHE A 148 8.65 -5.34 25.04
C PHE A 148 7.47 -4.40 25.24
N THR A 149 6.81 -4.06 24.14
CA THR A 149 5.64 -3.17 24.09
C THR A 149 4.62 -3.78 23.14
N LEU A 150 3.36 -3.38 23.19
CA LEU A 150 2.34 -3.87 22.25
C LEU A 150 2.73 -3.52 20.81
N ALA A 151 2.49 -4.47 19.90
CA ALA A 151 2.54 -4.18 18.48
C ALA A 151 1.44 -3.15 18.10
N PRO A 152 1.72 -2.22 17.18
CA PRO A 152 0.75 -1.23 16.71
C PRO A 152 -0.39 -1.84 15.89
#